data_AF-A0A2A6KE25-F1
#
_entry.id   AF-A0A2A6KE25-F1
#
_cell.length_a   1.000
_cell.length_b   1.000
_cell.length_c   1.000
_cell.angle_alpha   90.00
_cell.angle_beta   90.00
_cell.angle_gamma   90.00
#
_symmetry.space_group_name_H-M   'P 1'
#
loop_
_entity.id
_entity.type
_entity.pdbx_description
1 polymer ?
#
loop_
_entity_poly.entity_id
_entity_poly.type
_entity_poly.pdbx_seq_one_letter_code
_entity_poly.pdbx_strand_id
1 'polypeptide(L)'
;MKTSIATVTISGELPEKLEAIARAGFDGVEIFENDFLAFDGSPADVGKLVRDHGLVITLFQPFRDFEGMPEPLRSRTFDRAERKFDVMQQLGTDLVLVCSNVSPAALGGIDRAAEDFRELGERAARRGLRVGYEALAWGRHISDHRDAWEIVRRADHPNVGLILDSFHTLSRKIDVNSIRSIPKEKIFIVQLADAPDIDMDLLYWSRHFRNMPGEGDLPVTAFTEAVAATGYDGYFSLEIFNDQFRGGLSRAIAADGHRSLIYLGDQVRRHLGTGSMAGAAMPQRAAVEGVGFVEFATDEQDEVELVALLRTLGFKQTAVHRTKKVSLFEQGGIRILVNVDQAGFANAAYVVHGTFAYAMALVVDDAAKAYERALALDAEPFIQPVADGELELPAIRGVGGGIVYLIDDKSALGRFSEIDFRPVTDETDTASAGLLRVDHVAQTVGYDEMLTWLLFFTSIFETHKTPMVDIIDPAGVVRSQVVENQSGALRITMNGAENRRTLAGHFIAEKFGSGIQHLAFSTDDIFATAEKLRACGFRSLHISPNYYDDVEARFGLDPVMTERLKAENILYDRDEHGEYFQLYSGTYGEGFFFEIVERRGYRGYGAPNAIFRIAALKRQMRPEGVPKGD
;
A
#
# COMPACT_ATOMS: atom_id res chain seq x y z
N MET A 1 -14.41 14.10 -11.28
CA MET A 1 -13.04 14.60 -11.28
C MET A 1 -12.42 13.97 -12.49
N LYS A 2 -11.85 14.74 -13.42
CA LYS A 2 -11.17 14.11 -14.55
C LYS A 2 -9.82 13.61 -14.07
N THR A 3 -9.52 12.36 -14.32
CA THR A 3 -8.32 11.69 -13.82
C THR A 3 -7.27 11.57 -14.91
N SER A 4 -6.01 11.76 -14.55
CA SER A 4 -4.90 11.49 -15.43
C SER A 4 -3.71 10.91 -14.65
N ILE A 5 -2.73 10.41 -15.39
CA ILE A 5 -1.50 9.87 -14.84
C ILE A 5 -0.39 10.03 -15.87
N ALA A 6 0.79 10.42 -15.41
CA ALA A 6 1.97 10.51 -16.27
C ALA A 6 2.54 9.12 -16.54
N THR A 7 3.00 8.87 -17.77
CA THR A 7 3.64 7.59 -18.12
C THR A 7 4.91 7.31 -17.32
N VAL A 8 5.54 8.34 -16.75
CA VAL A 8 6.70 8.20 -15.88
C VAL A 8 6.39 7.53 -14.54
N THR A 9 5.13 7.56 -14.11
CA THR A 9 4.64 6.91 -12.88
C THR A 9 4.60 5.38 -13.01
N ILE A 10 4.44 4.87 -14.22
CA ILE A 10 4.25 3.44 -14.51
C ILE A 10 5.53 2.85 -15.11
N SER A 11 5.90 1.65 -14.70
CA SER A 11 6.99 0.85 -15.26
C SER A 11 6.60 0.23 -16.62
N GLY A 12 7.55 -0.44 -17.30
CA GLY A 12 7.28 -1.16 -18.54
C GLY A 12 7.36 -0.33 -19.83
N GLU A 13 6.96 -0.92 -20.94
CA GLU A 13 6.98 -0.30 -22.27
C GLU A 13 5.72 0.54 -22.51
N LEU A 14 5.80 1.57 -23.36
CA LEU A 14 4.70 2.52 -23.57
C LEU A 14 3.32 1.87 -23.88
N PRO A 15 3.20 0.85 -24.76
CA PRO A 15 1.92 0.18 -24.98
C PRO A 15 1.35 -0.52 -23.73
N GLU A 16 2.22 -1.14 -22.94
CA GLU A 16 1.81 -1.82 -21.69
C GLU A 16 1.33 -0.81 -20.65
N LYS A 17 2.03 0.33 -20.53
CA LYS A 17 1.61 1.45 -19.68
C LYS A 17 0.21 1.93 -20.06
N LEU A 18 -0.03 2.17 -21.35
CA LEU A 18 -1.32 2.67 -21.84
C LEU A 18 -2.46 1.66 -21.64
N GLU A 19 -2.22 0.37 -21.86
CA GLU A 19 -3.19 -0.68 -21.55
C GLU A 19 -3.54 -0.69 -20.05
N ALA A 20 -2.54 -0.62 -19.17
CA ALA A 20 -2.73 -0.60 -17.73
C ALA A 20 -3.52 0.63 -17.27
N ILE A 21 -3.17 1.81 -17.77
CA ILE A 21 -3.84 3.10 -17.46
C ILE A 21 -5.30 3.06 -17.92
N ALA A 22 -5.57 2.60 -19.15
CA ALA A 22 -6.94 2.51 -19.66
C ALA A 22 -7.77 1.49 -18.88
N ARG A 23 -7.18 0.34 -18.54
CA ARG A 23 -7.86 -0.70 -17.76
C ARG A 23 -8.18 -0.24 -16.33
N ALA A 24 -7.32 0.57 -15.73
CA ALA A 24 -7.55 1.15 -14.40
C ALA A 24 -8.69 2.19 -14.39
N GLY A 25 -9.08 2.74 -15.54
CA GLY A 25 -10.23 3.64 -15.66
C GLY A 25 -9.88 5.13 -15.74
N PHE A 26 -8.61 5.48 -15.98
CA PHE A 26 -8.22 6.89 -16.16
C PHE A 26 -8.87 7.53 -17.39
N ASP A 27 -9.17 8.83 -17.32
CA ASP A 27 -9.70 9.60 -18.46
C ASP A 27 -8.60 10.04 -19.46
N GLY A 28 -7.35 10.10 -19.02
CA GLY A 28 -6.26 10.54 -19.87
C GLY A 28 -4.87 10.28 -19.32
N VAL A 29 -3.86 10.61 -20.11
CA VAL A 29 -2.45 10.32 -19.84
C VAL A 29 -1.57 11.51 -20.15
N GLU A 30 -0.55 11.73 -19.32
CA GLU A 30 0.54 12.65 -19.64
C GLU A 30 1.67 11.87 -20.31
N ILE A 31 2.06 12.29 -21.51
CA ILE A 31 3.17 11.66 -22.23
C ILE A 31 4.48 12.27 -21.73
N PHE A 32 5.26 11.46 -21.02
CA PHE A 32 6.61 11.79 -20.63
C PHE A 32 7.56 11.63 -21.81
N GLU A 33 8.36 12.65 -22.12
CA GLU A 33 9.18 12.71 -23.32
C GLU A 33 10.12 11.52 -23.46
N ASN A 34 10.70 11.01 -22.37
CA ASN A 34 11.63 9.88 -22.45
C ASN A 34 10.93 8.58 -22.88
N ASP A 35 9.69 8.34 -22.44
CA ASP A 35 8.94 7.15 -22.89
C ASP A 35 8.62 7.26 -24.38
N PHE A 36 8.29 8.47 -24.84
CA PHE A 36 8.13 8.75 -26.26
C PHE A 36 9.43 8.54 -27.06
N LEU A 37 10.57 9.03 -26.57
CA LEU A 37 11.87 8.89 -27.25
C LEU A 37 12.40 7.46 -27.27
N ALA A 38 11.99 6.62 -26.32
CA ALA A 38 12.35 5.21 -26.26
C ALA A 38 11.47 4.32 -27.15
N PHE A 39 10.28 4.80 -27.53
CA PHE A 39 9.33 4.06 -28.35
C PHE A 39 9.67 4.16 -29.85
N ASP A 40 9.70 3.01 -30.53
CA ASP A 40 10.01 2.92 -31.97
C ASP A 40 8.77 3.23 -32.83
N GLY A 41 8.28 4.47 -32.74
CA GLY A 41 7.12 4.97 -33.48
C GLY A 41 7.10 6.49 -33.60
N SER A 42 6.33 7.01 -34.55
CA SER A 42 6.18 8.46 -34.72
C SER A 42 5.29 9.08 -33.63
N PRO A 43 5.35 10.42 -33.41
CA PRO A 43 4.39 11.09 -32.53
C PRO A 43 2.92 10.83 -32.92
N ALA A 44 2.64 10.70 -34.22
CA ALA A 44 1.29 10.38 -34.69
C ALA A 44 0.85 8.96 -34.31
N ASP A 45 1.78 8.00 -34.30
CA ASP A 45 1.52 6.62 -33.88
C ASP A 45 1.21 6.56 -32.38
N VAL A 46 1.97 7.28 -31.55
CA VAL A 46 1.70 7.40 -30.11
C VAL A 46 0.33 8.05 -29.88
N GLY A 47 0.04 9.16 -30.58
CA GLY A 47 -1.27 9.79 -30.53
C GLY A 47 -2.42 8.85 -30.88
N LYS A 48 -2.23 8.02 -31.93
CA LYS A 48 -3.21 7.01 -32.34
C LYS A 48 -3.38 5.94 -31.26
N LEU A 49 -2.27 5.41 -30.73
CA LEU A 49 -2.27 4.36 -29.72
C LEU A 49 -3.05 4.78 -28.46
N VAL A 50 -2.82 6.00 -27.97
CA VAL A 50 -3.56 6.55 -26.82
C VAL A 50 -5.07 6.62 -27.10
N ARG A 51 -5.46 7.09 -28.30
CA ARG A 51 -6.88 7.17 -28.70
C ARG A 51 -7.52 5.79 -28.90
N ASP A 52 -6.79 4.81 -29.41
CA ASP A 52 -7.28 3.43 -29.57
C ASP A 52 -7.65 2.80 -28.21
N HIS A 53 -6.96 3.22 -27.14
CA HIS A 53 -7.29 2.85 -25.75
C HIS A 53 -8.40 3.71 -25.12
N GLY A 54 -8.99 4.66 -25.85
CA GLY A 54 -10.04 5.55 -25.35
C GLY A 54 -9.55 6.68 -24.43
N LEU A 55 -8.23 6.89 -24.34
CA LEU A 55 -7.61 7.92 -23.50
C LEU A 55 -7.41 9.24 -24.27
N VAL A 56 -7.29 10.33 -23.53
CA VAL A 56 -6.85 11.64 -24.03
C VAL A 56 -5.42 11.92 -23.60
N ILE A 57 -4.59 12.50 -24.48
CA ILE A 57 -3.29 13.04 -24.06
C ILE A 57 -3.51 14.40 -23.41
N THR A 58 -3.50 14.43 -22.08
CA THR A 58 -3.82 15.61 -21.26
C THR A 58 -2.67 16.60 -21.18
N LEU A 59 -1.44 16.12 -21.31
CA LEU A 59 -0.21 16.90 -21.18
C LEU A 59 0.95 16.21 -21.93
N PHE A 60 1.80 17.01 -22.56
CA PHE A 60 3.12 16.58 -23.00
C PHE A 60 4.19 17.23 -22.12
N GLN A 61 5.12 16.44 -21.60
CA GLN A 61 6.07 16.94 -20.61
C GLN A 61 7.39 16.15 -20.57
N PRO A 62 8.48 16.71 -20.03
CA PRO A 62 8.64 18.11 -19.59
C PRO A 62 9.42 18.95 -20.60
N PHE A 63 9.16 20.26 -20.67
CA PHE A 63 10.01 21.23 -21.35
C PHE A 63 10.86 22.00 -20.33
N ARG A 64 12.16 21.70 -20.29
CA ARG A 64 13.07 22.19 -19.23
C ARG A 64 13.84 23.43 -19.65
N ASP A 65 14.21 24.27 -18.67
CA ASP A 65 15.20 25.34 -18.83
C ASP A 65 14.84 26.34 -19.94
N PHE A 66 13.72 27.04 -19.78
CA PHE A 66 13.20 27.98 -20.77
C PHE A 66 13.44 29.45 -20.38
N GLU A 67 12.81 29.90 -19.30
CA GLU A 67 12.68 31.30 -18.93
C GLU A 67 13.98 31.88 -18.37
N GLY A 68 14.23 33.17 -18.61
CA GLY A 68 15.36 33.87 -18.02
C GLY A 68 16.72 33.52 -18.63
N MET A 69 16.76 32.82 -19.77
CA MET A 69 18.01 32.52 -20.46
C MET A 69 18.67 33.77 -21.07
N PRO A 70 20.01 33.88 -21.08
CA PRO A 70 20.72 34.91 -21.83
C PRO A 70 20.76 34.58 -23.32
N GLU A 71 20.97 35.59 -24.17
CA GLU A 71 21.36 35.32 -25.56
C GLU A 71 22.76 34.68 -25.63
N PRO A 72 23.01 33.73 -26.55
CA PRO A 72 22.12 33.22 -27.59
C PRO A 72 21.22 32.04 -27.16
N LEU A 73 21.24 31.65 -25.88
CA LEU A 73 20.49 30.50 -25.38
C LEU A 73 18.99 30.73 -25.41
N ARG A 74 18.55 31.95 -25.12
CA ARG A 74 17.14 32.37 -25.23
C ARG A 74 16.59 32.08 -26.62
N SER A 75 17.23 32.58 -27.67
CA SER A 75 16.80 32.30 -29.06
C SER A 75 16.69 30.79 -29.34
N ARG A 76 17.67 29.99 -28.87
CA ARG A 76 17.67 28.54 -29.06
C ARG A 76 16.55 27.82 -28.29
N THR A 77 16.18 28.29 -27.09
CA THR A 77 15.09 27.65 -26.33
C THR A 77 13.74 27.94 -26.99
N PHE A 78 13.53 29.12 -27.57
CA PHE A 78 12.36 29.39 -28.42
C PHE A 78 12.30 28.49 -29.66
N ASP A 79 13.40 28.29 -30.39
CA ASP A 79 13.44 27.35 -31.52
C ASP A 79 13.13 25.91 -31.08
N ARG A 80 13.58 25.53 -29.89
CA ARG A 80 13.27 24.21 -29.30
C ARG A 80 11.78 24.10 -28.98
N ALA A 81 11.14 25.16 -28.48
CA ALA A 81 9.71 25.18 -28.20
C ALA A 81 8.87 25.00 -29.49
N GLU A 82 9.24 25.68 -30.58
CA GLU A 82 8.56 25.50 -31.89
C GLU A 82 8.59 24.05 -32.36
N ARG A 83 9.72 23.34 -32.16
CA ARG A 83 9.82 21.90 -32.46
C ARG A 83 8.96 21.03 -31.55
N LYS A 84 8.81 21.41 -30.27
CA LYS A 84 7.90 20.71 -29.35
C LYS A 84 6.45 20.88 -29.78
N PHE A 85 6.07 22.07 -30.23
CA PHE A 85 4.74 22.33 -30.78
C PHE A 85 4.44 21.45 -32.01
N ASP A 86 5.42 21.21 -32.89
CA ASP A 86 5.23 20.28 -34.02
C ASP A 86 4.97 18.84 -33.57
N VAL A 87 5.63 18.39 -32.49
CA VAL A 87 5.41 17.07 -31.88
C VAL A 87 4.03 16.99 -31.24
N MET A 88 3.63 18.00 -30.47
CA MET A 88 2.33 18.05 -29.79
C MET A 88 1.16 17.97 -30.77
N GLN A 89 1.25 18.68 -31.91
CA GLN A 89 0.22 18.64 -32.95
C GLN A 89 0.07 17.24 -33.56
N GLN A 90 1.16 16.50 -33.72
CA GLN A 90 1.13 15.11 -34.20
C GLN A 90 0.60 14.14 -33.14
N LEU A 91 1.00 14.31 -31.88
CA LEU A 91 0.42 13.57 -30.74
C LEU A 91 -1.10 13.81 -30.65
N GLY A 92 -1.54 15.03 -30.95
CA GLY A 92 -2.92 15.47 -30.78
C GLY A 92 -3.20 15.97 -29.36
N THR A 93 -2.23 16.63 -28.74
CA THR A 93 -2.38 17.30 -27.43
C THR A 93 -2.18 18.81 -27.57
N ASP A 94 -2.78 19.57 -26.67
CA ASP A 94 -2.76 21.03 -26.71
C ASP A 94 -1.99 21.68 -25.57
N LEU A 95 -1.45 20.92 -24.61
CA LEU A 95 -0.80 21.47 -23.41
C LEU A 95 0.61 20.90 -23.22
N VAL A 96 1.58 21.79 -22.97
CA VAL A 96 2.95 21.42 -22.58
C VAL A 96 3.30 21.96 -21.20
N LEU A 97 3.97 21.14 -20.40
CA LEU A 97 4.57 21.55 -19.12
C LEU A 97 5.92 22.19 -19.36
N VAL A 98 6.09 23.42 -18.89
CA VAL A 98 7.38 24.10 -18.78
C VAL A 98 7.74 24.17 -17.32
N CYS A 99 8.77 23.43 -16.91
CA CYS A 99 9.23 23.44 -15.52
C CYS A 99 10.25 24.57 -15.32
N SER A 100 10.22 25.21 -14.14
CA SER A 100 11.12 26.30 -13.79
C SER A 100 12.58 25.97 -14.04
N ASN A 101 13.32 26.95 -14.56
CA ASN A 101 14.69 26.79 -15.02
C ASN A 101 15.63 26.43 -13.87
N VAL A 102 16.45 25.40 -14.07
CA VAL A 102 17.48 24.94 -13.11
C VAL A 102 18.89 25.22 -13.61
N SER A 103 19.02 25.74 -14.83
CA SER A 103 20.31 26.04 -15.43
C SER A 103 21.08 27.12 -14.66
N PRO A 104 22.40 26.94 -14.43
CA PRO A 104 23.24 27.98 -13.85
C PRO A 104 23.36 29.22 -14.76
N ALA A 105 23.00 29.12 -16.04
CA ALA A 105 23.01 30.24 -16.98
C ALA A 105 21.79 31.17 -16.82
N ALA A 106 20.74 30.75 -16.12
CA ALA A 106 19.52 31.54 -15.96
C ALA A 106 19.79 32.84 -15.18
N LEU A 107 19.32 33.96 -15.71
CA LEU A 107 19.58 35.30 -15.16
C LEU A 107 18.56 35.76 -14.12
N GLY A 108 17.41 35.08 -14.00
CA GLY A 108 16.34 35.40 -13.05
C GLY A 108 15.52 36.64 -13.42
N GLY A 109 14.61 37.02 -12.51
CA GLY A 109 13.73 38.19 -12.65
C GLY A 109 12.31 37.83 -13.12
N ILE A 110 11.31 38.17 -12.30
CA ILE A 110 9.88 37.91 -12.55
C ILE A 110 9.40 38.56 -13.85
N ASP A 111 9.74 39.84 -14.08
CA ASP A 111 9.29 40.55 -15.29
C ASP A 111 9.87 39.96 -16.56
N ARG A 112 11.14 39.56 -16.52
CA ARG A 112 11.79 38.87 -17.65
C ARG A 112 11.11 37.54 -17.94
N ALA A 113 10.88 36.73 -16.91
CA ALA A 113 10.20 35.45 -17.08
C ALA A 113 8.78 35.66 -17.64
N ALA A 114 8.06 36.69 -17.17
CA ALA A 114 6.74 37.04 -17.68
C ALA A 114 6.77 37.48 -19.15
N GLU A 115 7.78 38.23 -19.58
CA GLU A 115 8.00 38.59 -21.00
C GLU A 115 8.30 37.34 -21.84
N ASP A 116 9.17 36.44 -21.37
CA ASP A 116 9.49 35.19 -22.05
C ASP A 116 8.23 34.30 -22.20
N PHE A 117 7.43 34.16 -21.14
CA PHE A 117 6.19 33.40 -21.18
C PHE A 117 5.11 34.07 -22.04
N ARG A 118 5.02 35.41 -22.06
CA ARG A 118 4.12 36.11 -22.98
C ARG A 118 4.47 35.80 -24.43
N GLU A 119 5.74 35.93 -24.81
CA GLU A 119 6.19 35.62 -26.18
C GLU A 119 5.94 34.15 -26.53
N LEU A 120 6.20 33.23 -25.60
CA LEU A 120 5.93 31.81 -25.80
C LEU A 120 4.42 31.53 -25.95
N GLY A 121 3.60 32.21 -25.16
CA GLY A 121 2.14 32.17 -25.23
C GLY A 121 1.60 32.61 -26.59
N GLU A 122 2.15 33.69 -27.16
CA GLU A 122 1.78 34.15 -28.51
C GLU A 122 2.09 33.11 -29.59
N ARG A 123 3.26 32.46 -29.50
CA ARG A 123 3.68 31.40 -30.42
C ARG A 123 2.78 30.17 -30.30
N ALA A 124 2.49 29.75 -29.06
CA ALA A 124 1.58 28.64 -28.78
C ALA A 124 0.16 28.94 -29.30
N ALA A 125 -0.38 30.14 -29.09
CA ALA A 125 -1.71 30.54 -29.53
C ALA A 125 -1.89 30.50 -31.05
N ARG A 126 -0.87 30.89 -31.83
CA ARG A 126 -0.90 30.79 -33.31
C ARG A 126 -1.10 29.34 -33.80
N ARG A 127 -0.80 28.36 -32.95
CA ARG A 127 -0.91 26.93 -33.22
C ARG A 127 -2.06 26.25 -32.47
N GLY A 128 -2.86 27.01 -31.71
CA GLY A 128 -3.93 26.47 -30.87
C GLY A 128 -3.43 25.69 -29.64
N LEU A 129 -2.21 25.97 -29.18
CA LEU A 129 -1.57 25.27 -28.06
C LEU A 129 -1.53 26.16 -26.80
N ARG A 130 -1.29 25.53 -25.65
CA ARG A 130 -1.24 26.13 -24.32
C ARG A 130 0.06 25.73 -23.62
N VAL A 131 0.52 26.60 -22.74
CA VAL A 131 1.76 26.45 -21.98
C VAL A 131 1.44 26.55 -20.50
N GLY A 132 1.73 25.49 -19.77
CA GLY A 132 1.60 25.46 -18.32
C GLY A 132 2.97 25.64 -17.65
N TYR A 133 3.07 26.59 -16.73
CA TYR A 133 4.30 26.82 -15.96
C TYR A 133 4.22 26.12 -14.61
N GLU A 134 5.23 25.30 -14.31
CA GLU A 134 5.39 24.58 -13.05
C GLU A 134 6.64 25.08 -12.31
N ALA A 135 6.49 25.39 -11.02
CA ALA A 135 7.63 25.69 -10.16
C ALA A 135 8.21 24.40 -9.55
N LEU A 136 9.42 24.02 -9.98
CA LEU A 136 10.16 22.93 -9.34
C LEU A 136 10.64 23.37 -7.96
N ALA A 137 10.57 22.48 -6.96
CA ALA A 137 11.03 22.79 -5.61
C ALA A 137 12.53 23.18 -5.51
N TRP A 138 13.31 22.89 -6.55
CA TRP A 138 14.73 23.22 -6.68
C TRP A 138 15.01 24.15 -7.87
N GLY A 139 13.99 24.83 -8.41
CA GLY A 139 14.18 25.82 -9.48
C GLY A 139 15.16 26.93 -9.07
N ARG A 140 16.00 27.37 -10.00
CA ARG A 140 17.15 28.24 -9.71
C ARG A 140 16.74 29.60 -9.16
N HIS A 141 15.64 30.14 -9.70
CA HIS A 141 15.09 31.45 -9.34
C HIS A 141 13.63 31.37 -8.92
N ILE A 142 12.87 30.43 -9.49
CA ILE A 142 11.45 30.21 -9.21
C ILE A 142 11.31 28.80 -8.64
N SER A 143 10.99 28.69 -7.36
CA SER A 143 10.76 27.41 -6.68
C SER A 143 9.53 27.42 -5.78
N ASP A 144 8.65 28.39 -6.03
CA ASP A 144 7.45 28.68 -5.27
C ASP A 144 6.30 28.92 -6.24
N HIS A 145 5.16 28.24 -6.03
CA HIS A 145 3.99 28.39 -6.91
C HIS A 145 3.44 29.81 -6.91
N ARG A 146 3.69 30.62 -5.87
CA ARG A 146 3.27 32.02 -5.80
C ARG A 146 4.08 32.90 -6.75
N ASP A 147 5.38 32.64 -6.88
CA ASP A 147 6.24 33.33 -7.85
C ASP A 147 5.90 32.92 -9.28
N ALA A 148 5.64 31.63 -9.51
CA ALA A 148 5.13 31.15 -10.79
C ALA A 148 3.79 31.79 -11.15
N TRP A 149 2.87 31.91 -10.19
CA TRP A 149 1.61 32.61 -10.39
C TRP A 149 1.84 34.07 -10.76
N GLU A 150 2.74 34.77 -10.08
CA GLU A 150 3.03 36.16 -10.40
C GLU A 150 3.61 36.33 -11.81
N ILE A 151 4.44 35.40 -12.28
CA ILE A 151 4.91 35.35 -13.67
C ILE A 151 3.74 35.17 -14.64
N VAL A 152 2.89 34.17 -14.42
CA VAL A 152 1.72 33.88 -15.28
C VAL A 152 0.76 35.07 -15.31
N ARG A 153 0.49 35.68 -14.15
CA ARG A 153 -0.36 36.86 -14.00
C ARG A 153 0.20 38.06 -14.74
N ARG A 154 1.52 38.30 -14.67
CA ARG A 154 2.19 39.39 -15.41
C ARG A 154 2.37 39.11 -16.89
N ALA A 155 2.47 37.85 -17.30
CA ALA A 155 2.48 37.48 -18.72
C ALA A 155 1.13 37.79 -19.38
N ASP A 156 0.04 37.73 -18.60
CA ASP A 156 -1.31 38.15 -18.97
C ASP A 156 -1.73 37.65 -20.37
N HIS A 157 -1.56 36.34 -20.59
CA HIS A 157 -1.85 35.71 -21.87
C HIS A 157 -2.79 34.51 -21.66
N PRO A 158 -3.87 34.36 -22.45
CA PRO A 158 -4.88 33.30 -22.25
C PRO A 158 -4.31 31.88 -22.43
N ASN A 159 -3.29 31.70 -23.28
CA ASN A 159 -2.62 30.41 -23.52
C ASN A 159 -1.46 30.13 -22.53
N VAL A 160 -1.28 30.97 -21.51
CA VAL A 160 -0.28 30.76 -20.45
C VAL A 160 -1.02 30.61 -19.12
N GLY A 161 -0.74 29.50 -18.45
CA GLY A 161 -1.35 29.12 -17.17
C GLY A 161 -0.35 28.43 -16.26
N LEU A 162 -0.83 27.98 -15.11
CA LEU A 162 -0.08 27.25 -14.10
C LEU A 162 -0.33 25.75 -14.20
N ILE A 163 0.71 25.01 -13.85
CA ILE A 163 0.63 23.63 -13.43
C ILE A 163 1.00 23.60 -11.96
N LEU A 164 0.10 23.06 -11.14
CA LEU A 164 0.33 22.96 -9.70
C LEU A 164 0.70 21.52 -9.37
N ASP A 165 1.89 21.33 -8.81
CA ASP A 165 2.37 20.04 -8.30
C ASP A 165 2.34 20.06 -6.76
N SER A 166 1.69 19.06 -6.16
CA SER A 166 1.55 18.98 -4.71
C SER A 166 2.89 18.72 -4.02
N PHE A 167 3.75 17.86 -4.56
CA PHE A 167 5.06 17.59 -3.96
C PHE A 167 5.91 18.85 -3.94
N HIS A 168 5.99 19.61 -5.04
CA HIS A 168 6.81 20.81 -5.12
C HIS A 168 6.36 21.89 -4.13
N THR A 169 5.06 21.99 -3.90
CA THR A 169 4.46 22.90 -2.92
C THR A 169 4.71 22.44 -1.49
N LEU A 170 4.39 21.18 -1.20
CA LEU A 170 4.32 20.62 0.16
C LEU A 170 5.71 20.27 0.72
N SER A 171 6.63 19.78 -0.10
CA SER A 171 8.02 19.50 0.32
C SER A 171 8.75 20.75 0.82
N ARG A 172 8.39 21.92 0.27
CA ARG A 172 8.89 23.24 0.72
C ARG A 172 8.06 23.88 1.82
N LYS A 173 7.00 23.22 2.27
CA LYS A 173 6.04 23.72 3.29
C LYS A 173 5.45 25.08 2.90
N ILE A 174 5.23 25.31 1.60
CA ILE A 174 4.62 26.55 1.12
C ILE A 174 3.13 26.52 1.46
N ASP A 175 2.59 27.64 1.96
CA ASP A 175 1.18 27.75 2.32
C ASP A 175 0.26 27.53 1.11
N VAL A 176 -0.53 26.47 1.16
CA VAL A 176 -1.48 26.10 0.11
C VAL A 176 -2.64 27.08 -0.02
N ASN A 177 -2.93 27.89 1.01
CA ASN A 177 -4.06 28.82 0.96
C ASN A 177 -3.91 29.91 -0.12
N SER A 178 -2.69 30.22 -0.55
CA SER A 178 -2.49 31.16 -1.65
C SER A 178 -3.08 30.64 -2.97
N ILE A 179 -3.23 29.32 -3.14
CA ILE A 179 -3.84 28.70 -4.32
C ILE A 179 -5.30 29.13 -4.48
N ARG A 180 -6.03 29.32 -3.37
CA ARG A 180 -7.45 29.70 -3.37
C ARG A 180 -7.74 31.03 -4.07
N SER A 181 -6.72 31.88 -4.26
CA SER A 181 -6.82 33.17 -4.93
C SER A 181 -6.54 33.12 -6.44
N ILE A 182 -6.08 31.98 -6.94
CA ILE A 182 -5.74 31.79 -8.36
C ILE A 182 -7.04 31.56 -9.14
N PRO A 183 -7.32 32.33 -10.21
CA PRO A 183 -8.47 32.09 -11.06
C PRO A 183 -8.41 30.70 -11.69
N LYS A 184 -9.51 29.93 -11.66
CA LYS A 184 -9.50 28.53 -12.10
C LYS A 184 -9.06 28.34 -13.55
N GLU A 185 -9.37 29.29 -14.43
CA GLU A 185 -8.99 29.30 -15.84
C GLU A 185 -7.48 29.47 -16.05
N LYS A 186 -6.74 29.87 -15.01
CA LYS A 186 -5.29 29.95 -15.00
C LYS A 186 -4.62 28.72 -14.43
N ILE A 187 -5.37 27.73 -13.94
CA ILE A 187 -4.86 26.42 -13.57
C ILE A 187 -5.14 25.49 -14.75
N PHE A 188 -4.09 24.99 -15.42
CA PHE A 188 -4.26 24.17 -16.61
C PHE A 188 -4.32 22.68 -16.30
N ILE A 189 -3.47 22.21 -15.39
CA ILE A 189 -3.49 20.83 -14.85
C ILE A 189 -2.93 20.83 -13.43
N VAL A 190 -3.34 19.85 -12.62
CA VAL A 190 -2.87 19.67 -11.24
C VAL A 190 -2.24 18.29 -11.13
N GLN A 191 -0.97 18.24 -10.77
CA GLN A 191 -0.22 17.01 -10.56
C GLN A 191 -0.15 16.71 -9.05
N LEU A 192 -0.53 15.51 -8.69
CA LEU A 192 -0.60 15.03 -7.33
C LEU A 192 0.48 13.98 -7.11
N ALA A 193 1.27 14.21 -6.08
CA ALA A 193 2.29 13.34 -5.55
C ALA A 193 2.36 13.53 -4.04
N ASP A 194 2.22 12.43 -3.33
CA ASP A 194 2.53 12.32 -1.90
C ASP A 194 4.01 11.96 -1.73
N ALA A 195 4.50 11.91 -0.49
CA ALA A 195 5.83 11.42 -0.15
C ALA A 195 5.94 11.18 1.37
N PRO A 196 6.85 10.30 1.85
CA PRO A 196 7.11 10.20 3.29
C PRO A 196 7.78 11.48 3.81
N ASP A 197 7.33 12.01 4.95
CA ASP A 197 7.86 13.27 5.52
C ASP A 197 9.22 13.03 6.21
N ILE A 198 10.26 12.89 5.39
CA ILE A 198 11.64 12.65 5.80
C ILE A 198 12.53 13.76 5.26
N ASP A 199 13.37 14.33 6.11
CA ASP A 199 14.30 15.40 5.74
C ASP A 199 15.36 14.88 4.75
N MET A 200 15.34 15.39 3.52
CA MET A 200 16.18 14.96 2.40
C MET A 200 16.41 16.12 1.43
N ASP A 201 17.44 16.01 0.58
CA ASP A 201 17.58 16.91 -0.59
C ASP A 201 16.33 16.81 -1.48
N LEU A 202 15.73 17.94 -1.82
CA LEU A 202 14.43 18.01 -2.51
C LEU A 202 14.41 17.29 -3.86
N LEU A 203 15.51 17.39 -4.62
CA LEU A 203 15.61 16.73 -5.92
C LEU A 203 15.74 15.22 -5.75
N TYR A 204 16.56 14.79 -4.79
CA TYR A 204 16.71 13.37 -4.46
C TYR A 204 15.38 12.78 -3.96
N TRP A 205 14.74 13.45 -3.00
CA TRP A 205 13.45 13.04 -2.44
C TRP A 205 12.40 12.87 -3.54
N SER A 206 12.27 13.87 -4.42
CA SER A 206 11.32 13.87 -5.54
C SER A 206 11.54 12.74 -6.53
N ARG A 207 12.78 12.28 -6.75
CA ARG A 207 13.13 11.30 -7.80
C ARG A 207 12.95 9.85 -7.39
N HIS A 208 12.90 9.61 -6.08
CA HIS A 208 13.01 8.28 -5.48
C HIS A 208 11.84 7.93 -4.57
N PHE A 209 11.16 8.91 -3.97
CA PHE A 209 10.19 8.68 -2.89
C PHE A 209 8.91 9.52 -3.05
N ARG A 210 8.49 9.86 -4.28
CA ARG A 210 7.09 10.30 -4.47
C ARG A 210 6.16 9.08 -4.37
N ASN A 211 4.94 9.22 -3.89
CA ASN A 211 3.99 8.12 -3.72
C ASN A 211 2.60 8.58 -4.22
N MET A 212 1.65 7.64 -4.32
CA MET A 212 0.26 7.97 -4.57
C MET A 212 -0.34 8.72 -3.36
N PRO A 213 -1.32 9.62 -3.54
CA PRO A 213 -2.06 10.23 -2.44
C PRO A 213 -2.59 9.20 -1.42
N GLY A 214 -2.18 9.34 -0.15
CA GLY A 214 -2.54 8.44 0.95
C GLY A 214 -1.45 7.43 1.31
N GLU A 215 -0.47 7.21 0.42
CA GLU A 215 0.68 6.34 0.68
C GLU A 215 1.83 7.06 1.37
N GLY A 216 1.90 8.39 1.31
CA GLY A 216 2.89 9.21 2.00
C GLY A 216 2.32 9.92 3.23
N ASP A 217 3.03 10.93 3.71
CA ASP A 217 2.71 11.70 4.92
C ASP A 217 2.51 13.19 4.62
N LEU A 218 2.61 13.61 3.35
CA LEU A 218 2.37 15.00 2.97
C LEU A 218 0.88 15.33 3.04
N PRO A 219 0.50 16.59 3.37
CA PRO A 219 -0.91 16.98 3.48
C PRO A 219 -1.55 17.22 2.10
N VAL A 220 -1.54 16.22 1.22
CA VAL A 220 -2.06 16.27 -0.15
C VAL A 220 -3.56 16.60 -0.17
N THR A 221 -4.32 16.12 0.82
CA THR A 221 -5.75 16.45 0.97
C THR A 221 -5.96 17.96 1.14
N ALA A 222 -5.15 18.63 1.98
CA ALA A 222 -5.25 20.07 2.19
C ALA A 222 -4.86 20.88 0.94
N PHE A 223 -3.86 20.41 0.18
CA PHE A 223 -3.50 20.99 -1.12
C PHE A 223 -4.66 20.88 -2.11
N THR A 224 -5.26 19.70 -2.25
CA THR A 224 -6.38 19.44 -3.16
C THR A 224 -7.63 20.22 -2.75
N GLU A 225 -7.89 20.40 -1.46
CA GLU A 225 -8.96 21.28 -0.96
C GLU A 225 -8.75 22.75 -1.36
N ALA A 226 -7.51 23.24 -1.33
CA ALA A 226 -7.18 24.59 -1.75
C ALA A 226 -7.40 24.79 -3.25
N VAL A 227 -7.02 23.78 -4.06
CA VAL A 227 -7.31 23.74 -5.50
C VAL A 227 -8.81 23.71 -5.76
N ALA A 228 -9.55 22.79 -5.13
CA ALA A 228 -10.99 22.63 -5.31
C ALA A 228 -11.77 23.91 -4.96
N ALA A 229 -11.32 24.67 -3.97
CA ALA A 229 -11.93 25.94 -3.60
C ALA A 229 -11.82 27.05 -4.67
N THR A 230 -10.93 26.91 -5.66
CA THR A 230 -10.90 27.81 -6.84
C THR A 230 -12.06 27.54 -7.81
N GLY A 231 -12.74 26.40 -7.67
CA GLY A 231 -13.73 25.90 -8.63
C GLY A 231 -13.11 25.19 -9.84
N TYR A 232 -11.82 24.82 -9.77
CA TYR A 232 -11.12 24.05 -10.79
C TYR A 232 -11.84 22.73 -11.10
N ASP A 233 -12.10 22.49 -12.38
CA ASP A 233 -12.88 21.37 -12.92
C ASP A 233 -12.12 20.60 -14.03
N GLY A 234 -10.80 20.82 -14.13
CA GLY A 234 -9.92 20.15 -15.07
C GLY A 234 -9.40 18.78 -14.60
N TYR A 235 -8.20 18.41 -15.07
CA TYR A 235 -7.56 17.13 -14.77
C TYR A 235 -6.76 17.19 -13.47
N PHE A 236 -7.04 16.22 -12.59
CA PHE A 236 -6.17 15.85 -11.48
C PHE A 236 -5.36 14.65 -11.92
N SER A 237 -4.06 14.83 -11.97
CA SER A 237 -3.11 13.89 -12.54
C SER A 237 -2.15 13.37 -11.49
N LEU A 238 -1.54 12.21 -11.74
CA LEU A 238 -0.50 11.64 -10.90
C LEU A 238 0.85 11.72 -11.60
N GLU A 239 1.83 12.37 -10.96
CA GLU A 239 3.19 12.45 -11.47
C GLU A 239 4.18 11.97 -10.40
N ILE A 240 4.57 10.71 -10.48
CA ILE A 240 5.32 10.06 -9.40
C ILE A 240 6.61 9.48 -9.96
N PHE A 241 7.71 9.79 -9.28
CA PHE A 241 9.00 9.15 -9.48
C PHE A 241 9.32 8.36 -8.21
N ASN A 242 9.16 7.04 -8.29
CA ASN A 242 9.37 6.13 -7.17
C ASN A 242 10.15 4.90 -7.62
N ASP A 243 11.17 4.51 -6.87
CA ASP A 243 11.97 3.33 -7.19
C ASP A 243 11.21 2.01 -7.00
N GLN A 244 10.30 1.94 -6.03
CA GLN A 244 9.41 0.78 -5.83
C GLN A 244 8.49 0.59 -7.05
N PHE A 245 7.91 1.68 -7.57
CA PHE A 245 7.01 1.60 -8.72
C PHE A 245 7.75 1.23 -10.00
N ARG A 246 9.02 1.62 -10.15
CA ARG A 246 9.86 1.19 -11.27
C ARG A 246 10.08 -0.33 -11.29
N GLY A 247 10.08 -0.98 -10.13
CA GLY A 247 10.18 -2.43 -9.98
C GLY A 247 8.84 -3.17 -10.02
N GLY A 248 7.73 -2.48 -9.73
CA GLY A 248 6.41 -3.07 -9.61
C GLY A 248 5.67 -3.31 -10.93
N LEU A 249 4.51 -3.97 -10.83
CA LEU A 249 3.67 -4.34 -11.98
C LEU A 249 2.84 -3.15 -12.50
N SER A 250 2.94 -2.86 -13.80
CA SER A 250 2.25 -1.76 -14.48
C SER A 250 0.75 -1.69 -14.17
N ARG A 251 0.07 -2.85 -14.20
CA ARG A 251 -1.37 -2.98 -13.94
C ARG A 251 -1.74 -2.67 -12.49
N ALA A 252 -0.94 -3.10 -11.52
CA ALA A 252 -1.19 -2.86 -10.10
C ALA A 252 -1.00 -1.37 -9.78
N ILE A 253 0.10 -0.78 -10.22
CA ILE A 253 0.41 0.64 -9.97
C ILE A 253 -0.65 1.56 -10.62
N ALA A 254 -1.12 1.24 -11.82
CA ALA A 254 -2.20 1.99 -12.45
C ALA A 254 -3.51 1.89 -11.64
N ALA A 255 -3.88 0.70 -11.17
CA ALA A 255 -5.06 0.51 -10.32
C ALA A 255 -4.93 1.28 -8.99
N ASP A 256 -3.76 1.26 -8.35
CA ASP A 256 -3.51 2.00 -7.12
C ASP A 256 -3.55 3.52 -7.33
N GLY A 257 -3.02 3.99 -8.46
CA GLY A 257 -3.14 5.38 -8.86
C GLY A 257 -4.60 5.81 -8.97
N HIS A 258 -5.42 5.04 -9.69
CA HIS A 258 -6.84 5.36 -9.83
C HIS A 258 -7.58 5.33 -8.48
N ARG A 259 -7.34 4.28 -7.67
CA ARG A 259 -7.84 4.15 -6.29
C ARG A 259 -7.47 5.37 -5.44
N SER A 260 -6.22 5.82 -5.50
CA SER A 260 -5.72 6.96 -4.70
C SER A 260 -6.45 8.26 -5.04
N LEU A 261 -6.74 8.51 -6.32
CA LEU A 261 -7.48 9.68 -6.77
C LEU A 261 -8.95 9.62 -6.33
N ILE A 262 -9.60 8.46 -6.45
CA ILE A 262 -10.97 8.28 -5.94
C ILE A 262 -11.02 8.51 -4.42
N TYR A 263 -10.07 7.93 -3.70
CA TYR A 263 -9.96 8.06 -2.25
C TYR A 263 -9.76 9.52 -1.82
N LEU A 264 -8.78 10.20 -2.40
CA LEU A 264 -8.52 11.62 -2.18
C LEU A 264 -9.74 12.48 -2.50
N GLY A 265 -10.41 12.19 -3.63
CA GLY A 265 -11.61 12.90 -4.06
C GLY A 265 -12.75 12.78 -3.06
N ASP A 266 -12.97 11.59 -2.49
CA ASP A 266 -13.96 11.37 -1.43
C ASP A 266 -13.61 12.13 -0.15
N GLN A 267 -12.34 12.15 0.27
CA GLN A 267 -11.91 12.92 1.44
C GLN A 267 -12.21 14.41 1.27
N VAL A 268 -11.76 15.00 0.16
CA VAL A 268 -11.97 16.43 -0.14
C VAL A 268 -13.46 16.77 -0.21
N ARG A 269 -14.26 15.91 -0.87
CA ARG A 269 -15.72 16.08 -0.96
C ARG A 269 -16.40 16.07 0.40
N ARG A 270 -15.96 15.20 1.32
CA ARG A 270 -16.51 15.13 2.69
C ARG A 270 -16.13 16.34 3.53
N HIS A 271 -14.91 16.86 3.41
CA HIS A 271 -14.47 18.04 4.16
C HIS A 271 -15.10 19.35 3.67
N LEU A 272 -15.22 19.54 2.35
CA LEU A 272 -15.75 20.77 1.78
C LEU A 272 -17.29 20.79 1.62
N GLY A 273 -17.95 19.62 1.66
CA GLY A 273 -19.39 19.47 1.41
C GLY A 273 -19.75 19.24 -0.07
N THR A 274 -21.04 19.07 -0.36
CA THR A 274 -21.54 18.72 -1.71
C THR A 274 -21.33 19.84 -2.72
N GLY A 275 -20.45 19.63 -3.71
CA GLY A 275 -20.38 20.46 -4.93
C GLY A 275 -18.99 20.88 -5.43
N SER A 276 -17.92 20.72 -4.64
CA SER A 276 -16.58 21.20 -5.01
C SER A 276 -15.78 20.23 -5.90
N MET A 277 -16.05 18.92 -5.81
CA MET A 277 -15.39 17.89 -6.61
C MET A 277 -16.43 16.89 -7.12
N ALA A 278 -16.51 16.71 -8.45
CA ALA A 278 -17.35 15.68 -9.04
C ALA A 278 -16.78 14.28 -8.74
N GLY A 279 -17.61 13.31 -8.38
CA GLY A 279 -17.21 11.93 -8.12
C GLY A 279 -18.37 11.13 -7.54
N ALA A 280 -18.39 9.82 -7.74
CA ALA A 280 -19.42 8.96 -7.18
C ALA A 280 -19.39 9.03 -5.64
N ALA A 281 -20.55 9.14 -5.01
CA ALA A 281 -20.63 9.01 -3.58
C ALA A 281 -20.35 7.55 -3.20
N MET A 282 -19.44 7.33 -2.26
CA MET A 282 -19.23 6.00 -1.67
C MET A 282 -19.49 6.01 -0.15
N PRO A 283 -19.72 4.85 0.49
CA PRO A 283 -19.82 4.73 1.94
C PRO A 283 -18.55 5.22 2.67
N GLN A 284 -18.65 5.48 3.97
CA GLN A 284 -17.47 5.80 4.80
C GLN A 284 -16.55 4.57 4.92
N ARG A 285 -15.29 4.81 5.33
CA ARG A 285 -14.37 3.73 5.69
C ARG A 285 -15.00 2.86 6.76
N ALA A 286 -14.94 1.54 6.58
CA ALA A 286 -15.59 0.60 7.48
C ALA A 286 -14.81 0.47 8.80
N ALA A 287 -15.51 0.55 9.93
CA ALA A 287 -14.90 0.29 11.23
C ALA A 287 -14.70 -1.22 11.38
N VAL A 288 -13.50 -1.63 11.82
CA VAL A 288 -13.15 -3.05 12.01
C VAL A 288 -13.16 -3.39 13.50
N GLU A 289 -13.90 -4.43 13.86
CA GLU A 289 -14.07 -4.90 15.24
C GLU A 289 -13.17 -6.10 15.58
N GLY A 290 -12.56 -6.72 14.56
CA GLY A 290 -11.56 -7.77 14.74
C GLY A 290 -11.42 -8.69 13.53
N VAL A 291 -10.61 -9.74 13.71
CA VAL A 291 -10.50 -10.85 12.75
C VAL A 291 -11.55 -11.90 13.08
N GLY A 292 -12.46 -12.16 12.14
CA GLY A 292 -13.57 -13.10 12.31
C GLY A 292 -13.16 -14.56 12.21
N PHE A 293 -12.30 -14.88 11.24
CA PHE A 293 -11.62 -16.17 11.10
C PHE A 293 -10.39 -16.02 10.19
N VAL A 294 -9.49 -17.00 10.25
CA VAL A 294 -8.43 -17.21 9.26
C VAL A 294 -8.62 -18.59 8.63
N GLU A 295 -8.53 -18.68 7.31
CA GLU A 295 -8.72 -19.92 6.57
C GLU A 295 -7.42 -20.40 5.92
N PHE A 296 -7.11 -21.68 6.17
CA PHE A 296 -6.00 -22.40 5.57
C PHE A 296 -6.51 -23.28 4.44
N ALA A 297 -5.81 -23.21 3.30
CA ALA A 297 -5.93 -24.17 2.22
C ALA A 297 -4.87 -25.26 2.43
N THR A 298 -5.30 -26.52 2.39
CA THR A 298 -4.43 -27.69 2.58
C THR A 298 -5.04 -28.90 1.85
N ASP A 299 -4.38 -30.07 1.89
CA ASP A 299 -4.97 -31.33 1.45
C ASP A 299 -5.13 -32.32 2.60
N GLU A 300 -5.72 -33.48 2.31
CA GLU A 300 -5.98 -34.54 3.31
C GLU A 300 -4.71 -35.14 3.93
N GLN A 301 -3.54 -34.99 3.29
CA GLN A 301 -2.27 -35.51 3.82
C GLN A 301 -1.61 -34.48 4.73
N ASP A 302 -1.53 -33.24 4.25
CA ASP A 302 -0.91 -32.11 4.95
C ASP A 302 -1.76 -31.61 6.14
N GLU A 303 -3.09 -31.80 6.11
CA GLU A 303 -3.98 -31.37 7.20
C GLU A 303 -3.57 -32.01 8.54
N VAL A 304 -3.02 -33.22 8.51
CA VAL A 304 -2.66 -33.98 9.72
C VAL A 304 -1.63 -33.21 10.54
N GLU A 305 -0.63 -32.62 9.90
CA GLU A 305 0.41 -31.84 10.56
C GLU A 305 -0.13 -30.50 11.06
N LEU A 306 -0.95 -29.81 10.25
CA LEU A 306 -1.57 -28.54 10.63
C LEU A 306 -2.50 -28.71 11.85
N VAL A 307 -3.38 -29.72 11.81
CA VAL A 307 -4.32 -30.03 12.91
C VAL A 307 -3.56 -30.45 14.17
N ALA A 308 -2.48 -31.23 14.04
CA ALA A 308 -1.63 -31.57 15.18
C ALA A 308 -1.04 -30.31 15.82
N LEU A 309 -0.53 -29.37 15.01
CA LEU A 309 0.00 -28.09 15.50
C LEU A 309 -1.08 -27.25 16.20
N LEU A 310 -2.27 -27.12 15.60
CA LEU A 310 -3.41 -26.41 16.23
C LEU A 310 -3.81 -27.03 17.57
N ARG A 311 -3.78 -28.36 17.69
CA ARG A 311 -4.03 -29.06 18.97
C ARG A 311 -2.96 -28.75 20.02
N THR A 312 -1.68 -28.68 19.63
CA THR A 312 -0.64 -28.26 20.58
C THR A 312 -0.82 -26.83 21.08
N LEU A 313 -1.48 -25.98 20.29
CA LEU A 313 -1.87 -24.62 20.67
C LEU A 313 -3.14 -24.57 21.54
N GLY A 314 -3.80 -25.71 21.79
CA GLY A 314 -5.00 -25.81 22.62
C GLY A 314 -6.32 -25.57 21.86
N PHE A 315 -6.30 -25.58 20.53
CA PHE A 315 -7.52 -25.46 19.72
C PHE A 315 -8.32 -26.77 19.71
N LYS A 316 -9.64 -26.64 19.70
CA LYS A 316 -10.59 -27.74 19.57
C LYS A 316 -11.32 -27.67 18.25
N GLN A 317 -11.59 -28.81 17.65
CA GLN A 317 -12.49 -28.89 16.51
C GLN A 317 -13.93 -28.78 17.00
N THR A 318 -14.60 -27.67 16.73
CA THR A 318 -15.96 -27.41 17.25
C THR A 318 -17.05 -27.70 16.23
N ALA A 319 -16.72 -27.64 14.93
CA ALA A 319 -17.70 -27.90 13.88
C ALA A 319 -17.06 -28.39 12.57
N VAL A 320 -17.91 -28.96 11.70
CA VAL A 320 -17.56 -29.30 10.31
C VAL A 320 -18.58 -28.67 9.37
N HIS A 321 -18.14 -28.22 8.21
CA HIS A 321 -19.01 -27.57 7.23
C HIS A 321 -20.07 -28.55 6.70
N ARG A 322 -21.27 -28.06 6.39
CA ARG A 322 -22.45 -28.89 6.08
C ARG A 322 -22.34 -29.69 4.78
N THR A 323 -21.58 -29.17 3.82
CA THR A 323 -21.48 -29.64 2.42
C THR A 323 -20.03 -29.79 1.94
N LYS A 324 -19.18 -28.80 2.21
CA LYS A 324 -17.75 -28.74 1.89
C LYS A 324 -16.89 -29.50 2.90
N LYS A 325 -15.67 -29.86 2.50
CA LYS A 325 -14.66 -30.46 3.40
C LYS A 325 -13.88 -29.38 4.15
N VAL A 326 -14.56 -28.72 5.09
CA VAL A 326 -13.95 -27.66 5.92
C VAL A 326 -14.22 -27.95 7.39
N SER A 327 -13.16 -27.88 8.22
CA SER A 327 -13.24 -28.04 9.67
C SER A 327 -13.03 -26.70 10.37
N LEU A 328 -13.82 -26.43 11.40
CA LEU A 328 -13.71 -25.24 12.24
C LEU A 328 -13.03 -25.60 13.56
N PHE A 329 -11.91 -24.91 13.84
CA PHE A 329 -11.16 -24.98 15.09
C PHE A 329 -11.30 -23.67 15.87
N GLU A 330 -11.64 -23.77 17.16
CA GLU A 330 -11.86 -22.60 18.01
C GLU A 330 -11.10 -22.67 19.33
N GLN A 331 -10.68 -21.49 19.79
CA GLN A 331 -10.18 -21.25 21.14
C GLN A 331 -10.37 -19.76 21.50
N GLY A 332 -11.04 -19.49 22.62
CA GLY A 332 -11.45 -18.12 22.94
C GLY A 332 -12.35 -17.56 21.83
N GLY A 333 -12.05 -16.35 21.35
CA GLY A 333 -12.65 -15.74 20.16
C GLY A 333 -11.89 -16.01 18.86
N ILE A 334 -10.91 -16.92 18.84
CA ILE A 334 -10.12 -17.23 17.63
C ILE A 334 -10.81 -18.37 16.87
N ARG A 335 -10.98 -18.18 15.55
CA ARG A 335 -11.53 -19.18 14.64
C ARG A 335 -10.56 -19.46 13.50
N ILE A 336 -10.17 -20.72 13.36
CA ILE A 336 -9.32 -21.20 12.27
C ILE A 336 -10.12 -22.21 11.44
N LEU A 337 -10.24 -21.94 10.15
CA LEU A 337 -10.85 -22.85 9.19
C LEU A 337 -9.73 -23.64 8.49
N VAL A 338 -9.87 -24.96 8.46
CA VAL A 338 -8.99 -25.87 7.72
C VAL A 338 -9.79 -26.43 6.55
N ASN A 339 -9.43 -26.02 5.33
CA ASN A 339 -10.14 -26.35 4.10
C ASN A 339 -9.33 -27.34 3.25
N VAL A 340 -9.86 -28.55 3.11
CA VAL A 340 -9.33 -29.63 2.25
C VAL A 340 -10.26 -29.98 1.09
N ASP A 341 -11.21 -29.08 0.79
CA ASP A 341 -12.11 -29.28 -0.34
C ASP A 341 -11.33 -29.22 -1.65
N GLN A 342 -11.56 -30.20 -2.52
CA GLN A 342 -10.90 -30.31 -3.82
C GLN A 342 -11.57 -29.42 -4.89
N ALA A 343 -12.74 -28.87 -4.58
CA ALA A 343 -13.44 -27.92 -5.42
C ALA A 343 -13.21 -26.47 -4.97
N GLY A 344 -13.18 -25.56 -5.94
CA GLY A 344 -13.13 -24.12 -5.68
C GLY A 344 -11.72 -23.54 -5.52
N PHE A 345 -11.64 -22.33 -4.99
CA PHE A 345 -10.40 -21.55 -4.96
C PHE A 345 -9.36 -22.09 -3.99
N ALA A 346 -9.77 -22.64 -2.83
CA ALA A 346 -8.84 -23.17 -1.83
C ALA A 346 -7.90 -24.24 -2.42
N ASN A 347 -8.44 -25.20 -3.18
CA ASN A 347 -7.62 -26.21 -3.84
C ASN A 347 -6.68 -25.61 -4.90
N ALA A 348 -7.18 -24.67 -5.73
CA ALA A 348 -6.33 -24.01 -6.73
C ALA A 348 -5.17 -23.25 -6.07
N ALA A 349 -5.44 -22.60 -4.94
CA ALA A 349 -4.45 -21.91 -4.14
C ALA A 349 -3.43 -22.89 -3.52
N TYR A 350 -3.91 -24.01 -2.94
CA TYR A 350 -3.07 -25.07 -2.40
C TYR A 350 -2.13 -25.67 -3.46
N VAL A 351 -2.63 -25.95 -4.67
CA VAL A 351 -1.80 -26.50 -5.77
C VAL A 351 -0.63 -25.60 -6.13
N VAL A 352 -0.76 -24.28 -5.98
CA VAL A 352 0.30 -23.31 -6.28
C VAL A 352 1.23 -23.09 -5.09
N HIS A 353 0.70 -23.00 -3.87
CA HIS A 353 1.41 -22.48 -2.71
C HIS A 353 1.67 -23.52 -1.60
N GLY A 354 1.20 -24.77 -1.76
CA GLY A 354 1.14 -25.78 -0.71
C GLY A 354 0.23 -25.35 0.43
N THR A 355 0.36 -25.94 1.63
CA THR A 355 -0.46 -25.54 2.77
C THR A 355 -0.14 -24.11 3.24
N PHE A 356 -1.15 -23.24 3.28
CA PHE A 356 -0.98 -21.84 3.72
C PHE A 356 -2.28 -21.16 4.15
N ALA A 357 -2.15 -20.10 4.96
CA ALA A 357 -3.26 -19.21 5.31
C ALA A 357 -3.51 -18.23 4.14
N TYR A 358 -4.59 -18.46 3.40
CA TYR A 358 -4.87 -17.74 2.16
C TYR A 358 -5.98 -16.70 2.30
N ALA A 359 -6.80 -16.80 3.36
CA ALA A 359 -7.91 -15.88 3.56
C ALA A 359 -8.07 -15.49 5.03
N MET A 360 -8.62 -14.29 5.24
CA MET A 360 -9.07 -13.82 6.54
C MET A 360 -10.42 -13.13 6.41
N ALA A 361 -11.26 -13.28 7.43
CA ALA A 361 -12.46 -12.48 7.57
C ALA A 361 -12.22 -11.30 8.50
N LEU A 362 -12.71 -10.13 8.12
CA LEU A 362 -12.78 -8.95 8.97
C LEU A 362 -14.21 -8.77 9.45
N VAL A 363 -14.39 -8.65 10.76
CA VAL A 363 -15.66 -8.23 11.36
C VAL A 363 -15.72 -6.72 11.22
N VAL A 364 -16.66 -6.23 10.42
CA VAL A 364 -16.88 -4.82 10.15
C VAL A 364 -18.24 -4.37 10.66
N ASP A 365 -18.41 -3.06 10.85
CA ASP A 365 -19.67 -2.45 11.26
C ASP A 365 -20.81 -2.71 10.25
N ASP A 366 -20.50 -2.70 8.96
CA ASP A 366 -21.45 -2.93 7.88
C ASP A 366 -20.79 -3.60 6.66
N ALA A 367 -20.95 -4.92 6.50
CA ALA A 367 -20.28 -5.69 5.44
C ALA A 367 -20.73 -5.28 4.04
N ALA A 368 -22.01 -4.96 3.85
CA ALA A 368 -22.54 -4.51 2.57
C ALA A 368 -21.95 -3.16 2.15
N LYS A 369 -21.87 -2.20 3.08
CA LYS A 369 -21.26 -0.88 2.80
C LYS A 369 -19.75 -0.96 2.66
N ALA A 370 -19.08 -1.80 3.45
CA ALA A 370 -17.66 -2.06 3.33
C ALA A 370 -17.34 -2.64 1.94
N TYR A 371 -18.15 -3.59 1.46
CA TYR A 371 -18.03 -4.15 0.13
C TYR A 371 -18.30 -3.12 -0.97
N GLU A 372 -19.39 -2.35 -0.86
CA GLU A 372 -19.71 -1.25 -1.80
C GLU A 372 -18.56 -0.24 -1.90
N ARG A 373 -17.97 0.14 -0.76
CA ARG A 373 -16.79 1.03 -0.73
C ARG A 373 -15.58 0.38 -1.38
N ALA A 374 -15.29 -0.88 -1.09
CA ALA A 374 -14.15 -1.59 -1.68
C ALA A 374 -14.26 -1.62 -3.21
N LEU A 375 -15.45 -1.92 -3.75
CA LEU A 375 -15.70 -1.91 -5.20
C LEU A 375 -15.61 -0.51 -5.80
N ALA A 376 -16.08 0.52 -5.10
CA ALA A 376 -15.93 1.91 -5.52
C ALA A 376 -14.46 2.37 -5.56
N LEU A 377 -13.55 1.63 -4.91
CA LEU A 377 -12.11 1.84 -4.86
C LEU A 377 -11.34 0.81 -5.71
N ASP A 378 -12.00 0.20 -6.68
CA ASP A 378 -11.43 -0.79 -7.60
C ASP A 378 -10.75 -1.98 -6.90
N ALA A 379 -11.26 -2.39 -5.73
CA ALA A 379 -10.92 -3.70 -5.19
C ALA A 379 -11.53 -4.80 -6.07
N GLU A 380 -10.76 -5.84 -6.37
CA GLU A 380 -11.25 -6.95 -7.20
C GLU A 380 -12.23 -7.81 -6.38
N PRO A 381 -13.51 -7.93 -6.81
CA PRO A 381 -14.46 -8.80 -6.14
C PRO A 381 -14.05 -10.27 -6.26
N PHE A 382 -14.23 -11.02 -5.19
CA PHE A 382 -14.15 -12.47 -5.22
C PHE A 382 -15.55 -13.06 -5.04
N ILE A 383 -15.96 -13.88 -6.01
CA ILE A 383 -17.27 -14.56 -6.00
C ILE A 383 -17.03 -16.03 -6.29
N GLN A 384 -17.63 -16.89 -5.49
CA GLN A 384 -17.66 -18.33 -5.73
C GLN A 384 -19.06 -18.89 -5.42
N PRO A 385 -19.54 -19.88 -6.17
CA PRO A 385 -20.83 -20.51 -5.89
C PRO A 385 -20.86 -21.14 -4.49
N VAL A 386 -21.99 -20.98 -3.79
CA VAL A 386 -22.29 -21.64 -2.52
C VAL A 386 -23.51 -22.56 -2.70
N ALA A 387 -23.65 -23.59 -1.86
CA ALA A 387 -24.79 -24.50 -1.95
C ALA A 387 -26.07 -23.88 -1.34
N ASP A 388 -27.23 -24.47 -1.64
CA ASP A 388 -28.50 -24.00 -1.11
C ASP A 388 -28.52 -23.94 0.42
N GLY A 389 -28.81 -22.76 0.97
CA GLY A 389 -28.88 -22.51 2.40
C GLY A 389 -27.54 -22.23 3.08
N GLU A 390 -26.45 -22.07 2.31
CA GLU A 390 -25.20 -21.49 2.77
C GLU A 390 -25.20 -19.96 2.65
N LEU A 391 -24.36 -19.28 3.43
CA LEU A 391 -24.15 -17.85 3.29
C LEU A 391 -23.21 -17.52 2.14
N GLU A 392 -23.59 -16.52 1.35
CA GLU A 392 -22.70 -15.86 0.41
C GLU A 392 -21.98 -14.69 1.12
N LEU A 393 -20.75 -14.93 1.55
CA LEU A 393 -19.95 -13.92 2.24
C LEU A 393 -19.36 -12.92 1.23
N PRO A 394 -19.59 -11.60 1.36
CA PRO A 394 -18.92 -10.61 0.52
C PRO A 394 -17.41 -10.69 0.68
N ALA A 395 -16.68 -10.70 -0.44
CA ALA A 395 -15.25 -10.92 -0.44
C ALA A 395 -14.52 -10.15 -1.55
N ILE A 396 -13.29 -9.74 -1.26
CA ILE A 396 -12.39 -9.06 -2.20
C ILE A 396 -11.01 -9.74 -2.21
N ARG A 397 -10.27 -9.62 -3.31
CA ARG A 397 -8.87 -10.05 -3.38
C ARG A 397 -8.01 -9.20 -2.44
N GLY A 398 -7.14 -9.88 -1.70
CA GLY A 398 -6.14 -9.30 -0.81
C GLY A 398 -4.73 -9.73 -1.19
N VAL A 399 -3.81 -9.59 -0.23
CA VAL A 399 -2.37 -9.83 -0.40
C VAL A 399 -2.07 -11.16 -1.07
N GLY A 400 -1.23 -11.14 -2.10
CA GLY A 400 -0.78 -12.35 -2.81
C GLY A 400 -1.89 -13.12 -3.54
N GLY A 401 -3.02 -12.47 -3.82
CA GLY A 401 -4.20 -13.14 -4.39
C GLY A 401 -5.07 -13.88 -3.38
N GLY A 402 -4.75 -13.75 -2.08
CA GLY A 402 -5.58 -14.21 -0.97
C GLY A 402 -6.93 -13.51 -0.90
N ILE A 403 -7.78 -13.88 0.05
CA ILE A 403 -9.16 -13.36 0.16
C ILE A 403 -9.36 -12.60 1.48
N VAL A 404 -10.03 -11.45 1.39
CA VAL A 404 -10.56 -10.73 2.54
C VAL A 404 -12.07 -10.83 2.53
N TYR A 405 -12.63 -11.63 3.44
CA TYR A 405 -14.08 -11.72 3.67
C TYR A 405 -14.55 -10.59 4.57
N LEU A 406 -15.74 -10.07 4.31
CA LEU A 406 -16.38 -9.02 5.11
C LEU A 406 -17.62 -9.62 5.79
N ILE A 407 -17.60 -9.66 7.12
CA ILE A 407 -18.73 -10.14 7.93
C ILE A 407 -19.14 -9.07 8.94
N ASP A 408 -20.38 -9.13 9.41
CA ASP A 408 -20.91 -8.19 10.39
C ASP A 408 -21.92 -8.88 11.33
N ASP A 409 -22.10 -8.31 12.53
CA ASP A 409 -23.05 -8.82 13.52
C ASP A 409 -24.48 -8.28 13.32
N LYS A 410 -24.68 -7.36 12.37
CA LYS A 410 -26.00 -6.80 12.04
C LYS A 410 -26.82 -7.69 11.11
N SER A 411 -26.18 -8.64 10.42
CA SER A 411 -26.81 -9.53 9.45
C SER A 411 -26.60 -11.00 9.81
N ALA A 412 -26.97 -11.90 8.90
CA ALA A 412 -26.70 -13.33 9.07
C ALA A 412 -25.21 -13.67 8.97
N LEU A 413 -24.38 -12.77 8.42
CA LEU A 413 -22.95 -13.01 8.15
C LEU A 413 -22.15 -13.31 9.41
N GLY A 414 -22.40 -12.63 10.54
CA GLY A 414 -21.75 -12.90 11.83
C GLY A 414 -22.08 -14.27 12.41
N ARG A 415 -23.17 -14.91 11.94
CA ARG A 415 -23.62 -16.25 12.33
C ARG A 415 -23.22 -17.34 11.33
N PHE A 416 -22.18 -17.11 10.51
CA PHE A 416 -21.72 -18.09 9.51
C PHE A 416 -21.43 -19.47 10.11
N SER A 417 -20.86 -19.55 11.31
CA SER A 417 -20.58 -20.83 11.97
C SER A 417 -21.86 -21.58 12.39
N GLU A 418 -22.94 -20.87 12.72
CA GLU A 418 -24.23 -21.48 13.04
C GLU A 418 -24.99 -21.96 11.81
N ILE A 419 -24.79 -21.27 10.68
CA ILE A 419 -25.55 -21.49 9.44
C ILE A 419 -24.86 -22.51 8.54
N ASP A 420 -23.54 -22.38 8.33
CA ASP A 420 -22.79 -23.16 7.34
C ASP A 420 -22.12 -24.41 7.94
N PHE A 421 -22.03 -24.49 9.27
CA PHE A 421 -21.38 -25.61 9.97
C PHE A 421 -22.34 -26.41 10.85
N ARG A 422 -21.96 -27.66 11.12
CA ARG A 422 -22.59 -28.57 12.08
C ARG A 422 -21.66 -28.78 13.26
N PRO A 423 -22.12 -28.53 14.50
CA PRO A 423 -21.31 -28.78 15.68
C PRO A 423 -20.85 -30.24 15.76
N VAL A 424 -19.62 -30.44 16.21
CA VAL A 424 -19.05 -31.75 16.52
C VAL A 424 -18.55 -31.77 17.96
N THR A 425 -18.52 -32.95 18.57
CA THR A 425 -17.85 -33.13 19.86
C THR A 425 -16.42 -33.55 19.59
N ASP A 426 -15.46 -32.72 19.96
CA ASP A 426 -14.05 -33.09 19.94
C ASP A 426 -13.78 -34.10 21.06
N GLU A 427 -13.53 -35.36 20.70
CA GLU A 427 -13.24 -36.44 21.65
C GLU A 427 -11.81 -36.38 22.21
N THR A 428 -10.99 -35.41 21.77
CA THR A 428 -9.63 -35.24 22.27
C THR A 428 -9.58 -34.54 23.62
N ASP A 429 -8.65 -34.96 24.48
CA ASP A 429 -8.38 -34.34 25.80
C ASP A 429 -7.57 -33.03 25.68
N THR A 430 -7.82 -32.26 24.63
CA THR A 430 -7.09 -31.00 24.38
C THR A 430 -7.58 -29.95 25.37
N ALA A 431 -6.74 -29.50 26.29
CA ALA A 431 -7.07 -28.40 27.19
C ALA A 431 -6.89 -27.04 26.48
N SER A 432 -7.70 -26.05 26.84
CA SER A 432 -7.45 -24.67 26.35
C SER A 432 -6.16 -24.14 26.97
N ALA A 433 -5.32 -23.52 26.13
CA ALA A 433 -4.09 -22.83 26.52
C ALA A 433 -4.34 -21.40 27.03
N GLY A 434 -5.58 -20.91 27.01
CA GLY A 434 -5.94 -19.55 27.42
C GLY A 434 -5.72 -18.48 26.35
N LEU A 435 -5.65 -18.87 25.07
CA LEU A 435 -5.60 -17.92 23.97
C LEU A 435 -6.96 -17.23 23.78
N LEU A 436 -6.95 -15.91 23.56
CA LEU A 436 -8.16 -15.08 23.64
C LEU A 436 -8.67 -14.63 22.28
N ARG A 437 -7.82 -13.99 21.47
CA ARG A 437 -8.15 -13.44 20.14
C ARG A 437 -6.88 -13.30 19.30
N VAL A 438 -7.04 -13.10 17.99
CA VAL A 438 -5.95 -12.67 17.11
C VAL A 438 -5.48 -11.29 17.56
N ASP A 439 -4.21 -11.17 17.94
CA ASP A 439 -3.58 -9.88 18.30
C ASP A 439 -3.19 -9.10 17.04
N HIS A 440 -2.53 -9.79 16.11
CA HIS A 440 -2.15 -9.24 14.82
C HIS A 440 -1.96 -10.35 13.78
N VAL A 441 -2.11 -9.98 12.51
CA VAL A 441 -1.81 -10.82 11.34
C VAL A 441 -0.56 -10.26 10.69
N ALA A 442 0.44 -11.09 10.42
CA ALA A 442 1.64 -10.65 9.75
C ALA A 442 1.66 -11.08 8.30
N GLN A 443 1.73 -10.11 7.42
CA GLN A 443 1.82 -10.30 5.98
C GLN A 443 3.23 -9.94 5.51
N THR A 444 3.75 -10.76 4.62
CA THR A 444 5.05 -10.55 3.99
C THR A 444 4.82 -10.37 2.50
N VAL A 445 5.38 -9.29 1.97
CA VAL A 445 5.10 -8.80 0.61
C VAL A 445 6.38 -8.46 -0.13
N GLY A 446 6.34 -8.49 -1.46
CA GLY A 446 7.36 -7.82 -2.26
C GLY A 446 7.45 -6.36 -1.82
N TYR A 447 8.66 -5.82 -1.64
CA TYR A 447 8.80 -4.44 -1.18
C TYR A 447 8.13 -3.43 -2.13
N ASP A 448 8.13 -3.75 -3.42
CA ASP A 448 7.43 -3.02 -4.49
C ASP A 448 5.90 -3.06 -4.39
N GLU A 449 5.32 -4.03 -3.66
CA GLU A 449 3.87 -4.15 -3.41
C GLU A 449 3.44 -3.54 -2.07
N MET A 450 4.37 -3.13 -1.22
CA MET A 450 4.02 -2.71 0.15
C MET A 450 3.09 -1.49 0.14
N LEU A 451 3.36 -0.51 -0.71
CA LEU A 451 2.54 0.70 -0.82
C LEU A 451 1.10 0.38 -1.29
N THR A 452 0.94 -0.53 -2.26
CA THR A 452 -0.36 -1.05 -2.73
C THR A 452 -1.23 -1.52 -1.57
N TRP A 453 -0.66 -2.38 -0.72
CA TRP A 453 -1.42 -3.00 0.37
C TRP A 453 -1.67 -2.05 1.54
N LEU A 454 -0.77 -1.11 1.80
CA LEU A 454 -1.01 -0.02 2.75
C LEU A 454 -2.19 0.85 2.29
N LEU A 455 -2.20 1.27 1.02
CA LEU A 455 -3.32 2.05 0.46
C LEU A 455 -4.62 1.24 0.46
N PHE A 456 -4.58 -0.04 0.12
CA PHE A 456 -5.74 -0.94 0.15
C PHE A 456 -6.43 -0.92 1.52
N PHE A 457 -5.70 -1.17 2.62
CA PHE A 457 -6.32 -1.22 3.94
C PHE A 457 -6.73 0.17 4.45
N THR A 458 -5.91 1.19 4.24
CA THR A 458 -6.17 2.55 4.78
C THR A 458 -7.26 3.31 4.03
N SER A 459 -7.50 2.98 2.76
CA SER A 459 -8.57 3.58 1.96
C SER A 459 -9.93 2.90 2.17
N ILE A 460 -9.97 1.59 2.43
CA ILE A 460 -11.22 0.82 2.60
C ILE A 460 -11.67 0.84 4.06
N PHE A 461 -10.77 0.64 5.01
CA PHE A 461 -11.08 0.48 6.43
C PHE A 461 -10.63 1.68 7.25
N GLU A 462 -11.28 1.92 8.39
CA GLU A 462 -10.92 2.97 9.34
C GLU A 462 -9.65 2.60 10.11
N THR A 463 -8.54 2.67 9.39
CA THR A 463 -7.19 2.35 9.87
C THR A 463 -6.22 3.48 9.53
N HIS A 464 -5.05 3.40 10.15
CA HIS A 464 -3.91 4.24 9.88
C HIS A 464 -2.64 3.40 9.85
N LYS A 465 -1.58 3.93 9.23
CA LYS A 465 -0.27 3.30 9.18
C LYS A 465 0.63 3.87 10.28
N THR A 466 1.44 3.02 10.91
CA THR A 466 2.50 3.45 11.82
C THR A 466 3.72 3.95 11.03
N PRO A 467 4.69 4.62 11.67
CA PRO A 467 6.00 4.83 11.07
C PRO A 467 6.64 3.51 10.62
N MET A 468 7.42 3.58 9.54
CA MET A 468 8.19 2.44 9.03
C MET A 468 9.37 2.13 9.97
N VAL A 469 9.66 0.84 10.15
CA VAL A 469 10.73 0.32 10.99
C VAL A 469 11.61 -0.63 10.19
N ASP A 470 12.92 -0.56 10.43
CA ASP A 470 13.89 -1.46 9.82
C ASP A 470 14.10 -2.70 10.68
N ILE A 471 13.74 -3.85 10.11
CA ILE A 471 14.00 -5.15 10.72
C ILE A 471 15.29 -5.71 10.17
N ILE A 472 16.26 -5.88 11.06
CA ILE A 472 17.59 -6.39 10.70
C ILE A 472 17.56 -7.92 10.65
N ASP A 473 17.72 -8.47 9.45
CA ASP A 473 17.98 -9.88 9.20
C ASP A 473 19.49 -10.06 8.90
N PRO A 474 20.15 -11.15 9.34
CA PRO A 474 21.55 -11.41 8.99
C PRO A 474 21.89 -11.35 7.49
N ALA A 475 20.91 -11.53 6.62
CA ALA A 475 21.04 -11.49 5.17
C ALA A 475 20.59 -10.17 4.52
N GLY A 476 20.08 -9.19 5.28
CA GLY A 476 19.62 -7.90 4.74
C GLY A 476 18.62 -7.18 5.64
N VAL A 477 18.14 -6.02 5.18
CA VAL A 477 17.10 -5.27 5.89
C VAL A 477 15.73 -5.63 5.30
N VAL A 478 14.74 -5.83 6.18
CA VAL A 478 13.33 -5.95 5.82
C VAL A 478 12.62 -4.69 6.32
N ARG A 479 11.88 -4.02 5.45
CA ARG A 479 11.10 -2.84 5.84
C ARG A 479 9.78 -3.32 6.42
N SER A 480 9.43 -2.86 7.61
CA SER A 480 8.19 -3.24 8.27
C SER A 480 7.34 -2.02 8.57
N GLN A 481 6.05 -2.07 8.24
CA GLN A 481 5.11 -1.02 8.57
C GLN A 481 3.78 -1.65 8.97
N VAL A 482 3.10 -1.07 9.95
CA VAL A 482 1.88 -1.66 10.50
C VAL A 482 0.67 -0.84 10.12
N VAL A 483 -0.41 -1.52 9.70
CA VAL A 483 -1.74 -0.95 9.58
C VAL A 483 -2.55 -1.33 10.83
N GLU A 484 -3.07 -0.35 11.54
CA GLU A 484 -3.90 -0.59 12.72
C GLU A 484 -5.08 0.38 12.86
N ASN A 485 -6.08 -0.03 13.65
CA ASN A 485 -7.18 0.82 14.06
C ASN A 485 -7.01 1.33 15.50
N GLN A 486 -7.75 2.37 15.87
CA GLN A 486 -7.61 3.01 17.18
C GLN A 486 -7.94 2.09 18.37
N SER A 487 -8.89 1.17 18.19
CA SER A 487 -9.25 0.19 19.23
C SER A 487 -8.18 -0.88 19.43
N GLY A 488 -7.26 -1.05 18.48
CA GLY A 488 -6.30 -2.14 18.48
C GLY A 488 -6.96 -3.50 18.22
N ALA A 489 -8.15 -3.54 17.63
CA ALA A 489 -8.83 -4.77 17.27
C ALA A 489 -8.32 -5.35 15.94
N LEU A 490 -7.81 -4.49 15.04
CA LEU A 490 -7.12 -4.90 13.83
C LEU A 490 -5.69 -4.38 13.85
N ARG A 491 -4.74 -5.29 13.64
CA ARG A 491 -3.32 -5.00 13.43
C ARG A 491 -2.78 -5.90 12.33
N ILE A 492 -2.22 -5.30 11.29
CA ILE A 492 -1.60 -6.01 10.17
C ILE A 492 -0.16 -5.52 10.03
N THR A 493 0.80 -6.34 10.45
CA THR A 493 2.21 -6.01 10.26
C THR A 493 2.60 -6.40 8.83
N MET A 494 3.08 -5.45 8.06
CA MET A 494 3.43 -5.64 6.65
C MET A 494 4.94 -5.57 6.47
N ASN A 495 5.54 -6.69 6.08
CA ASN A 495 6.98 -6.83 5.92
C ASN A 495 7.34 -6.85 4.43
N GLY A 496 7.89 -5.74 3.92
CA GLY A 496 8.40 -5.61 2.57
C GLY A 496 9.82 -6.17 2.45
N ALA A 497 10.00 -7.20 1.63
CA ALA A 497 11.28 -7.85 1.41
C ALA A 497 11.77 -7.67 -0.03
N GLU A 498 13.00 -7.19 -0.18
CA GLU A 498 13.69 -7.09 -1.48
C GLU A 498 14.64 -8.27 -1.72
N ASN A 499 15.34 -8.70 -0.66
CA ASN A 499 16.36 -9.74 -0.75
C ASN A 499 15.81 -11.12 -0.40
N ARG A 500 15.81 -12.02 -1.38
CA ARG A 500 15.39 -13.43 -1.26
C ARG A 500 16.11 -14.23 -0.17
N ARG A 501 17.28 -13.79 0.31
CA ARG A 501 18.04 -14.45 1.39
C ARG A 501 17.57 -14.09 2.81
N THR A 502 16.78 -13.02 2.94
CA THR A 502 16.12 -12.70 4.23
C THR A 502 15.04 -13.75 4.51
N LEU A 503 14.67 -13.95 5.78
CA LEU A 503 13.59 -14.88 6.14
C LEU A 503 12.28 -14.51 5.43
N ALA A 504 11.98 -13.21 5.35
CA ALA A 504 10.82 -12.67 4.63
C ALA A 504 10.92 -12.92 3.11
N GLY A 505 12.08 -12.66 2.51
CA GLY A 505 12.30 -12.90 1.08
C GLY A 505 12.30 -14.39 0.70
N HIS A 506 12.75 -15.27 1.59
CA HIS A 506 12.69 -16.73 1.38
C HIS A 506 11.26 -17.23 1.42
N PHE A 507 10.44 -16.74 2.36
CA PHE A 507 9.01 -17.04 2.42
C PHE A 507 8.31 -16.70 1.09
N ILE A 508 8.54 -15.51 0.53
CA ILE A 508 7.97 -15.12 -0.77
C ILE A 508 8.46 -16.03 -1.90
N ALA A 509 9.75 -16.37 -1.91
CA ALA A 509 10.35 -17.18 -2.96
C ALA A 509 9.79 -18.62 -2.98
N GLU A 510 9.69 -19.28 -1.83
CA GLU A 510 9.19 -20.66 -1.73
C GLU A 510 7.66 -20.75 -1.83
N LYS A 511 6.94 -19.73 -1.32
CA LYS A 511 5.48 -19.64 -1.48
C LYS A 511 5.08 -19.08 -2.83
N PHE A 512 5.98 -18.79 -3.76
CA PHE A 512 5.65 -18.18 -5.05
C PHE A 512 4.80 -16.90 -4.94
N GLY A 513 5.01 -16.08 -3.91
CA GLY A 513 4.30 -14.81 -3.74
C GLY A 513 4.15 -14.33 -2.31
N SER A 514 3.55 -13.13 -2.21
CA SER A 514 3.18 -12.46 -0.96
C SER A 514 2.10 -13.23 -0.18
N GLY A 515 2.01 -13.08 1.14
CA GLY A 515 0.97 -13.77 1.93
C GLY A 515 1.08 -13.61 3.44
N ILE A 516 0.23 -14.32 4.19
CA ILE A 516 0.28 -14.35 5.66
C ILE A 516 1.44 -15.25 6.10
N GLN A 517 2.45 -14.66 6.74
CA GLN A 517 3.61 -15.39 7.25
C GLN A 517 3.41 -15.87 8.70
N HIS A 518 2.77 -15.07 9.55
CA HIS A 518 2.49 -15.51 10.92
C HIS A 518 1.20 -14.95 11.48
N LEU A 519 0.65 -15.66 12.46
CA LEU A 519 -0.52 -15.26 13.24
C LEU A 519 -0.14 -15.13 14.70
N ALA A 520 -0.48 -13.99 15.31
CA ALA A 520 -0.25 -13.77 16.72
C ALA A 520 -1.55 -13.85 17.51
N PHE A 521 -1.52 -14.55 18.65
CA PHE A 521 -2.65 -14.74 19.54
C PHE A 521 -2.37 -14.12 20.91
N SER A 522 -3.35 -13.38 21.43
CA SER A 522 -3.24 -12.74 22.75
C SER A 522 -3.58 -13.68 23.90
N THR A 523 -2.93 -13.47 25.05
CA THR A 523 -3.23 -14.07 26.35
C THR A 523 -3.11 -13.04 27.47
N ASP A 524 -3.76 -13.30 28.62
CA ASP A 524 -3.68 -12.46 29.83
C ASP A 524 -2.52 -12.87 30.76
N ASP A 525 -1.97 -14.08 30.61
CA ASP A 525 -0.81 -14.55 31.38
C ASP A 525 0.02 -15.51 30.53
N ILE A 526 1.12 -15.01 29.97
CA ILE A 526 1.96 -15.77 29.05
C ILE A 526 2.65 -16.95 29.73
N PHE A 527 2.93 -16.88 31.04
CA PHE A 527 3.60 -17.97 31.74
C PHE A 527 2.63 -19.13 32.01
N ALA A 528 1.41 -18.82 32.45
CA ALA A 528 0.36 -19.83 32.59
C ALA A 528 -0.02 -20.44 31.24
N THR A 529 -0.05 -19.63 30.18
CA THR A 529 -0.25 -20.12 28.82
C THR A 529 0.90 -21.01 28.36
N ALA A 530 2.16 -20.63 28.57
CA ALA A 530 3.33 -21.44 28.20
C ALA A 530 3.32 -22.82 28.89
N GLU A 531 2.96 -22.88 30.18
CA GLU A 531 2.82 -24.14 30.90
C GLU A 531 1.76 -25.06 30.27
N LYS A 532 0.59 -24.51 29.92
CA LYS A 532 -0.49 -25.27 29.27
C LYS A 532 -0.11 -25.70 27.86
N LEU A 533 0.50 -24.82 27.07
CA LEU A 533 1.01 -25.13 25.73
C LEU A 533 2.00 -26.30 25.80
N ARG A 534 2.95 -26.27 26.74
CA ARG A 534 3.90 -27.38 26.94
C ARG A 534 3.17 -28.68 27.32
N ALA A 535 2.16 -28.61 28.18
CA ALA A 535 1.35 -29.79 28.53
C ALA A 535 0.60 -30.37 27.31
N CYS A 536 0.20 -29.51 26.36
CA CYS A 536 -0.36 -29.90 25.06
C CYS A 536 0.69 -30.33 24.03
N GLY A 537 1.98 -30.38 24.38
CA GLY A 537 3.06 -30.81 23.51
C GLY A 537 3.62 -29.73 22.58
N PHE A 538 3.25 -28.46 22.79
CA PHE A 538 3.79 -27.34 22.03
C PHE A 538 5.31 -27.23 22.22
N ARG A 539 6.03 -27.05 21.12
CA ARG A 539 7.48 -26.84 21.12
C ARG A 539 7.77 -25.39 20.81
N SER A 540 8.07 -24.62 21.84
CA SER A 540 8.51 -23.23 21.72
C SER A 540 9.80 -23.11 20.92
N LEU A 541 9.93 -22.05 20.13
CA LEU A 541 11.14 -21.68 19.43
C LEU A 541 12.28 -21.48 20.43
N HIS A 542 13.39 -22.20 20.24
CA HIS A 542 14.52 -22.10 21.16
C HIS A 542 15.29 -20.79 20.99
N ILE A 543 15.30 -19.97 22.05
CA ILE A 543 16.02 -18.70 22.12
C ILE A 543 17.35 -18.89 22.85
N SER A 544 18.39 -18.21 22.37
CA SER A 544 19.73 -18.33 22.93
C SER A 544 19.75 -17.85 24.39
N PRO A 545 20.41 -18.56 25.32
CA PRO A 545 20.59 -18.11 26.71
C PRO A 545 21.17 -16.69 26.81
N ASN A 546 22.06 -16.31 25.90
CA ASN A 546 22.72 -14.99 25.87
C ASN A 546 21.72 -13.83 25.72
N TYR A 547 20.54 -14.07 25.14
CA TYR A 547 19.49 -13.07 25.04
C TYR A 547 18.99 -12.64 26.43
N TYR A 548 18.85 -13.61 27.35
CA TYR A 548 18.30 -13.38 28.69
C TYR A 548 19.26 -12.57 29.56
N ASP A 549 20.56 -12.84 29.46
CA ASP A 549 21.60 -12.06 30.14
C ASP A 549 21.59 -10.59 29.68
N ASP A 550 21.33 -10.33 28.39
CA ASP A 550 21.21 -8.98 27.84
C ASP A 550 19.92 -8.27 28.27
N VAL A 551 18.75 -8.91 28.18
CA VAL A 551 17.48 -8.26 28.56
C VAL A 551 17.40 -7.99 30.06
N GLU A 552 17.96 -8.86 30.90
CA GLU A 552 18.08 -8.60 32.35
C GLU A 552 18.86 -7.32 32.61
N ALA A 553 20.05 -7.19 32.02
CA ALA A 553 20.90 -6.02 32.19
C ALA A 553 20.29 -4.75 31.57
N ARG A 554 19.70 -4.88 30.36
CA ARG A 554 19.13 -3.76 29.59
C ARG A 554 17.90 -3.16 30.25
N PHE A 555 17.00 -4.00 30.76
CA PHE A 555 15.73 -3.56 31.34
C PHE A 555 15.74 -3.56 32.88
N GLY A 556 16.80 -4.06 33.52
CA GLY A 556 16.90 -4.18 34.97
C GLY A 556 15.85 -5.15 35.53
N LEU A 557 15.66 -6.29 34.88
CA LEU A 557 14.65 -7.27 35.27
C LEU A 557 15.05 -7.99 36.57
N ASP A 558 14.05 -8.41 37.32
CA ASP A 558 14.27 -9.29 38.47
C ASP A 558 14.83 -10.65 38.00
N PRO A 559 15.91 -11.17 38.59
CA PRO A 559 16.53 -12.43 38.13
C PRO A 559 15.60 -13.64 38.15
N VAL A 560 14.61 -13.68 39.05
CA VAL A 560 13.62 -14.77 39.08
C VAL A 560 12.69 -14.68 37.86
N MET A 561 12.32 -13.46 37.47
CA MET A 561 11.56 -13.22 36.25
C MET A 561 12.37 -13.60 35.01
N THR A 562 13.65 -13.21 34.92
CA THR A 562 14.54 -13.58 33.80
C THR A 562 14.66 -15.09 33.64
N GLU A 563 14.90 -15.82 34.73
CA GLU A 563 15.01 -17.28 34.66
C GLU A 563 13.69 -17.96 34.26
N ARG A 564 12.54 -17.38 34.61
CA ARG A 564 11.23 -17.83 34.08
C ARG A 564 11.10 -17.57 32.58
N LEU A 565 11.47 -16.39 32.08
CA LEU A 565 11.47 -16.08 30.65
C LEU A 565 12.34 -17.08 29.88
N LYS A 566 13.54 -17.35 30.40
CA LYS A 566 14.52 -18.29 29.84
C LYS A 566 14.03 -19.72 29.81
N ALA A 567 13.43 -20.20 30.89
CA ALA A 567 12.88 -21.56 30.97
C ALA A 567 11.79 -21.82 29.92
N GLU A 568 10.98 -20.81 29.62
CA GLU A 568 9.84 -20.90 28.69
C GLU A 568 10.16 -20.42 27.26
N ASN A 569 11.38 -19.95 26.99
CA ASN A 569 11.79 -19.31 25.74
C ASN A 569 10.96 -18.05 25.36
N ILE A 570 10.54 -17.26 26.35
CA ILE A 570 9.73 -16.06 26.16
C ILE A 570 10.63 -14.84 25.93
N LEU A 571 10.44 -14.15 24.80
CA LEU A 571 11.08 -12.87 24.53
C LEU A 571 10.35 -11.74 25.26
N TYR A 572 11.10 -10.70 25.64
CA TYR A 572 10.63 -9.55 26.39
C TYR A 572 10.98 -8.24 25.69
N ASP A 573 10.08 -7.26 25.73
CA ASP A 573 10.35 -5.87 25.37
C ASP A 573 9.59 -4.93 26.32
N ARG A 574 10.02 -3.67 26.39
CA ARG A 574 9.35 -2.63 27.19
C ARG A 574 9.46 -1.28 26.51
N ASP A 575 8.31 -0.65 26.29
CA ASP A 575 8.22 0.74 25.82
C ASP A 575 7.85 1.68 26.97
N GLU A 576 7.59 2.95 26.67
CA GLU A 576 7.18 3.95 27.67
C GLU A 576 5.79 3.70 28.27
N HIS A 577 4.99 2.82 27.67
CA HIS A 577 3.62 2.52 28.08
C HIS A 577 3.50 1.21 28.85
N GLY A 578 4.39 0.24 28.60
CA GLY A 578 4.26 -1.07 29.22
C GLY A 578 5.20 -2.16 28.74
N GLU A 579 4.91 -3.37 29.19
CA GLU A 579 5.70 -4.57 28.92
C GLU A 579 5.07 -5.44 27.83
N TYR A 580 5.92 -6.15 27.10
CA TYR A 580 5.52 -7.06 26.04
C TYR A 580 6.25 -8.38 26.16
N PHE A 581 5.49 -9.47 26.07
CA PHE A 581 6.01 -10.82 26.13
C PHE A 581 5.62 -11.57 24.88
N GLN A 582 6.55 -12.31 24.29
CA GLN A 582 6.36 -12.99 23.01
C GLN A 582 6.89 -14.42 23.09
N LEU A 583 6.07 -15.39 22.68
CA LEU A 583 6.43 -16.79 22.57
C LEU A 583 6.13 -17.26 21.15
N TYR A 584 7.09 -17.91 20.49
CA TYR A 584 6.96 -18.33 19.09
C TYR A 584 6.91 -19.85 18.95
N SER A 585 6.19 -20.33 17.93
CA SER A 585 6.37 -21.69 17.42
C SER A 585 7.61 -21.80 16.56
N GLY A 586 8.02 -23.04 16.25
CA GLY A 586 8.86 -23.29 15.08
C GLY A 586 8.12 -23.02 13.77
N THR A 587 8.83 -23.12 12.64
CA THR A 587 8.22 -22.98 11.31
C THR A 587 7.41 -24.22 10.94
N TYR A 588 6.26 -23.99 10.31
CA TYR A 588 5.44 -24.96 9.63
C TYR A 588 5.53 -24.75 8.11
N GLY A 589 5.71 -25.84 7.36
CA GLY A 589 5.95 -25.78 5.91
C GLY A 589 7.10 -24.84 5.55
N GLU A 590 6.87 -23.98 4.55
CA GLU A 590 7.86 -23.07 3.97
C GLU A 590 8.02 -21.73 4.75
N GLY A 591 7.92 -21.77 6.08
CA GLY A 591 8.24 -20.63 6.94
C GLY A 591 7.06 -19.91 7.59
N PHE A 592 5.85 -20.48 7.57
CA PHE A 592 4.73 -19.99 8.38
C PHE A 592 4.96 -20.30 9.87
N PHE A 593 4.54 -19.45 10.80
CA PHE A 593 4.63 -19.74 12.23
C PHE A 593 3.53 -19.05 13.05
N PHE A 594 3.41 -19.43 14.32
CA PHE A 594 2.51 -18.80 15.28
C PHE A 594 3.29 -18.02 16.33
N GLU A 595 2.65 -16.96 16.83
CA GLU A 595 3.13 -16.14 17.93
C GLU A 595 2.05 -16.08 19.03
N ILE A 596 2.47 -16.09 20.29
CA ILE A 596 1.62 -15.88 21.45
C ILE A 596 2.16 -14.66 22.17
N VAL A 597 1.28 -13.72 22.50
CA VAL A 597 1.67 -12.43 23.04
C VAL A 597 0.88 -12.05 24.27
N GLU A 598 1.55 -11.40 25.22
CA GLU A 598 0.91 -10.70 26.32
C GLU A 598 1.35 -9.23 26.28
N ARG A 599 0.37 -8.32 26.20
CA ARG A 599 0.60 -6.87 26.23
C ARG A 599 0.15 -6.32 27.57
N ARG A 600 1.09 -5.83 28.37
CA ARG A 600 0.82 -5.10 29.61
C ARG A 600 1.00 -3.60 29.40
N GLY A 601 0.10 -3.00 28.63
CA GLY A 601 0.15 -1.56 28.28
C GLY A 601 1.03 -1.21 27.08
N TYR A 602 1.87 -2.15 26.60
CA TYR A 602 2.75 -1.98 25.45
C TYR A 602 2.00 -1.78 24.12
N ARG A 603 2.46 -0.84 23.29
CA ARG A 603 1.80 -0.46 22.03
C ARG A 603 2.54 -0.94 20.77
N GLY A 604 3.83 -1.24 20.86
CA GLY A 604 4.64 -1.67 19.71
C GLY A 604 4.39 -3.11 19.23
N TYR A 605 5.36 -3.68 18.53
CA TYR A 605 5.26 -5.03 17.94
C TYR A 605 6.49 -5.91 18.21
N GLY A 606 7.35 -5.51 19.14
CA GLY A 606 8.58 -6.25 19.44
C GLY A 606 9.59 -6.24 18.30
N ALA A 607 9.67 -5.15 17.53
CA ALA A 607 10.67 -5.00 16.47
C ALA A 607 12.12 -5.24 16.97
N PRO A 608 12.53 -4.79 18.17
CA PRO A 608 13.85 -5.13 18.72
C PRO A 608 14.09 -6.64 18.90
N ASN A 609 13.02 -7.42 19.10
CA ASN A 609 13.09 -8.87 19.26
C ASN A 609 13.15 -9.64 17.93
N ALA A 610 12.83 -8.98 16.81
CA ALA A 610 12.74 -9.62 15.50
C ALA A 610 14.05 -10.28 15.07
N ILE A 611 15.22 -9.67 15.34
CA ILE A 611 16.53 -10.24 14.99
C ILE A 611 16.79 -11.58 15.69
N PHE A 612 16.40 -11.71 16.96
CA PHE A 612 16.58 -12.94 17.74
C PHE A 612 15.62 -14.04 17.30
N ARG A 613 14.36 -13.67 17.02
CA ARG A 613 13.37 -14.56 16.41
C ARG A 613 13.86 -15.08 15.06
N ILE A 614 14.29 -14.18 14.16
CA ILE A 614 14.78 -14.53 12.83
C ILE A 614 15.98 -15.47 12.93
N ALA A 615 16.95 -15.17 13.78
CA ALA A 615 18.11 -16.03 14.00
C ALA A 615 17.70 -17.42 14.51
N ALA A 616 16.70 -17.50 15.41
CA ALA A 616 16.21 -18.76 15.92
C ALA A 616 15.43 -19.58 14.88
N LEU A 617 14.56 -18.95 14.08
CA LEU A 617 13.82 -19.62 12.99
C LEU A 617 14.79 -20.14 11.91
N LYS A 618 15.78 -19.34 11.52
CA LYS A 618 16.79 -19.75 10.52
C LYS A 618 17.60 -20.98 10.96
N ARG A 619 17.79 -21.22 12.26
CA ARG A 619 18.44 -22.45 12.76
C ARG A 619 17.61 -23.71 12.52
N GLN A 620 16.29 -23.58 12.35
CA GLN A 620 15.38 -24.71 12.09
C GLN A 620 15.16 -24.93 10.59
N MET A 621 15.43 -23.92 9.76
CA MET A 621 15.33 -24.03 8.32
C MET A 621 16.37 -25.00 7.77
N ARG A 622 16.01 -25.69 6.67
CA ARG A 622 16.94 -26.59 5.99
C ARG A 622 18.13 -25.81 5.40
N PRO A 623 19.36 -26.35 5.45
CA PRO A 623 20.50 -25.75 4.77
C PRO A 623 20.27 -25.64 3.25
N GLU A 624 20.74 -24.55 2.64
CA GLU A 624 20.70 -24.38 1.19
C GLU A 624 21.37 -25.57 0.48
N GLY A 625 20.68 -26.16 -0.51
CA GLY A 625 21.23 -27.21 -1.38
C GLY A 625 20.97 -28.67 -0.96
N VAL A 626 20.19 -28.92 0.09
CA VAL A 626 19.76 -30.29 0.45
C VAL A 626 18.37 -30.59 -0.14
N PRO A 627 18.21 -31.59 -1.03
CA PRO A 627 16.91 -31.97 -1.58
C PRO A 627 15.90 -32.37 -0.49
N LYS A 628 14.60 -32.16 -0.75
CA LYS A 628 13.52 -32.81 0.03
C LYS A 628 13.73 -34.33 -0.09
N GLY A 629 14.00 -35.01 1.03
CA GLY A 629 13.97 -36.46 1.07
C GLY A 629 12.54 -36.93 0.80
N ASP A 630 12.41 -37.96 -0.04
CA ASP A 630 11.15 -38.57 -0.47
C ASP A 630 10.27 -39.05 0.71
#